data_AF-A0A1U7UYF1-F1
#
_entry.id   AF-A0A1U7UYF1-F1
#
_cell.length_a   1.000
_cell.length_b   1.000
_cell.length_c   1.000
_cell.angle_alpha   90.00
_cell.angle_beta   90.00
_cell.angle_gamma   90.00
#
_symmetry.space_group_name_H-M   'P 1'
#
loop_
_entity.id
_entity.type
_entity.pdbx_description
1 polymer ?
#
loop_
_entity_poly.entity_id
_entity_poly.type
_entity_poly.pdbx_seq_one_letter_code
_entity_poly.pdbx_strand_id
1 'polypeptide(L)'
;MTVSGLVFKIQNTGEIENDRRTITHDLRIEGERVRSELMSYLFSTELCRNILRMTPPAFIGLCEILVREGGLRPILRTTVEEQVAKALYLLAHNVTNRELAFFFRRSGESVSRHFHTVLRAIFGLYKKFIKQPDGFQVPSEIASSQRFYPYFKDCIGAIDGTHIRVKVPQSEAPKYRGRKDYPTQNVLAACTFDLKFTYVLAGWEGTTSDSRIMKEALNKQDPLRIPE
;
A
#
# COMPACT_ATOMS: atom_id res chain seq x y z
N MET A 1 -20.56 11.56 -69.53
CA MET A 1 -20.13 11.18 -68.17
C MET A 1 -18.89 11.99 -67.83
N THR A 2 -19.01 12.99 -66.96
CA THR A 2 -17.89 13.85 -66.56
C THR A 2 -17.40 13.33 -65.20
N VAL A 3 -16.17 12.83 -65.16
CA VAL A 3 -15.56 12.35 -63.90
C VAL A 3 -14.97 13.56 -63.20
N SER A 4 -15.62 14.02 -62.12
CA SER A 4 -15.08 15.06 -61.25
C SER A 4 -14.01 14.42 -60.34
N GLY A 5 -12.74 14.75 -60.56
CA GLY A 5 -11.65 14.31 -59.71
C GLY A 5 -11.69 15.01 -58.34
N LEU A 6 -11.90 14.24 -57.27
CA LEU A 6 -11.75 14.73 -55.90
C LEU A 6 -10.25 14.78 -55.57
N VAL A 7 -9.68 15.98 -55.48
CA VAL A 7 -8.29 16.18 -55.02
C VAL A 7 -8.30 16.20 -53.49
N PHE A 8 -7.84 15.13 -52.86
CA PHE A 8 -7.56 15.13 -51.42
C PHE A 8 -6.25 15.89 -51.17
N LYS A 9 -6.32 17.04 -50.48
CA LYS A 9 -5.13 17.68 -49.89
C LYS A 9 -4.63 16.79 -48.76
N ILE A 10 -3.46 16.17 -48.95
CA ILE A 10 -2.72 15.50 -47.88
C ILE A 10 -2.17 16.61 -46.98
N GLN A 11 -2.62 16.66 -45.73
CA GLN A 11 -2.05 17.59 -44.72
C GLN A 11 -0.55 17.34 -44.59
N ASN A 12 0.23 18.42 -44.50
CA ASN A 12 1.68 18.35 -44.46
C ASN A 12 2.13 17.64 -43.17
N THR A 13 3.00 16.63 -43.27
CA THR A 13 3.42 15.79 -42.14
C THR A 13 4.05 16.58 -40.99
N GLY A 14 4.69 17.72 -41.30
CA GLY A 14 5.25 18.64 -40.30
C GLY A 14 4.18 19.40 -39.48
N GLU A 15 3.05 19.76 -40.09
CA GLU A 15 1.93 20.41 -39.39
C GLU A 15 1.22 19.41 -38.46
N ILE A 16 1.02 18.17 -38.93
CA ILE A 16 0.42 17.09 -38.13
C ILE A 16 1.30 16.78 -36.91
N GLU A 17 2.62 16.74 -37.05
CA GLU A 17 3.52 16.53 -35.91
C GLU A 17 3.51 17.71 -34.93
N ASN A 18 3.45 18.95 -35.42
CA ASN A 18 3.42 20.13 -34.55
C ASN A 18 2.10 20.21 -33.77
N ASP A 19 0.96 19.95 -34.44
CA ASP A 19 -0.35 19.88 -33.79
C ASP A 19 -0.40 18.77 -32.75
N ARG A 20 0.16 17.58 -33.06
CA ARG A 20 0.29 16.50 -32.07
C ARG A 20 1.11 16.92 -30.86
N ARG A 21 2.25 17.60 -31.06
CA ARG A 21 3.08 18.09 -29.96
C ARG A 21 2.33 19.11 -29.09
N THR A 22 1.65 20.08 -29.70
CA THR A 22 0.83 21.07 -29.00
C THR A 22 -0.30 20.40 -28.20
N ILE A 23 -1.06 19.49 -28.81
CA ILE A 23 -2.13 18.73 -28.14
C ILE A 23 -1.57 17.94 -26.95
N THR A 24 -0.44 17.24 -27.13
CA THR A 24 0.19 16.49 -26.02
C THR A 24 0.68 17.40 -24.90
N HIS A 25 1.13 18.60 -25.23
CA HIS A 25 1.57 19.59 -24.25
C HIS A 25 0.39 20.14 -23.43
N ASP A 26 -0.72 20.47 -24.08
CA ASP A 26 -1.90 21.02 -23.43
C ASP A 26 -2.61 19.97 -22.56
N LEU A 27 -2.73 18.73 -23.04
CA LEU A 27 -3.23 17.60 -22.24
C LEU A 27 -2.35 17.35 -21.01
N ARG A 28 -1.04 17.58 -21.12
CA ARG A 28 -0.11 17.46 -19.99
C ARG A 28 -0.37 18.56 -18.96
N ILE A 29 -0.48 19.82 -19.38
CA ILE A 29 -0.76 20.95 -18.48
C ILE A 29 -2.07 20.73 -17.74
N GLU A 30 -3.12 20.36 -18.47
CA GLU A 30 -4.43 20.09 -17.87
C GLU A 30 -4.36 18.92 -16.88
N GLY A 31 -3.63 17.85 -17.22
CA GLY A 31 -3.37 16.75 -16.29
C GLY A 31 -2.61 17.18 -15.04
N GLU A 32 -1.72 18.18 -15.13
CA GLU A 32 -1.04 18.74 -13.97
C GLU A 32 -1.98 19.59 -13.10
N ARG A 33 -2.86 20.39 -13.71
CA ARG A 33 -3.86 21.20 -13.00
C ARG A 33 -4.85 20.33 -12.23
N VAL A 34 -5.45 19.34 -12.88
CA VAL A 34 -6.43 18.42 -12.28
C VAL A 34 -5.83 17.67 -11.09
N ARG A 35 -4.57 17.24 -11.17
CA ARG A 35 -3.89 16.60 -10.04
C ARG A 35 -3.69 17.57 -8.88
N SER A 36 -3.24 18.79 -9.14
CA SER A 36 -3.02 19.79 -8.09
C SER A 36 -4.32 20.11 -7.35
N GLU A 37 -5.43 20.25 -8.08
CA GLU A 37 -6.76 20.41 -7.49
C GLU A 37 -7.16 19.18 -6.66
N LEU A 38 -7.02 17.98 -7.23
CA LEU A 38 -7.30 16.73 -6.51
C LEU A 38 -6.52 16.63 -5.20
N MET A 39 -5.22 16.88 -5.22
CA MET A 39 -4.40 16.86 -4.01
C MET A 39 -4.86 17.91 -2.99
N SER A 40 -5.20 19.12 -3.45
CA SER A 40 -5.75 20.17 -2.57
C SER A 40 -7.08 19.76 -1.93
N TYR A 41 -8.00 19.17 -2.70
CA TYR A 41 -9.28 18.66 -2.20
C TYR A 41 -9.11 17.51 -1.22
N LEU A 42 -8.17 16.59 -1.49
CA LEU A 42 -7.86 15.49 -0.57
C LEU A 42 -7.44 16.01 0.80
N PHE A 43 -6.66 17.08 0.87
CA PHE A 43 -6.11 17.59 2.14
C PHE A 43 -6.97 18.63 2.85
N SER A 44 -7.90 19.28 2.16
CA SER A 44 -8.76 20.34 2.73
C SER A 44 -10.11 19.83 3.25
N THR A 45 -10.43 18.55 3.07
CA THR A 45 -11.74 17.98 3.38
C THR A 45 -11.65 16.66 4.14
N GLU A 46 -12.80 16.12 4.57
CA GLU A 46 -12.90 14.76 5.15
C GLU A 46 -12.53 13.65 4.14
N LEU A 47 -12.36 13.99 2.85
CA LEU A 47 -11.98 13.03 1.82
C LEU A 47 -10.65 12.33 2.12
N CYS A 48 -9.69 12.97 2.79
CA CYS A 48 -8.46 12.28 3.20
C CYS A 48 -8.78 11.02 4.02
N ARG A 49 -9.70 11.12 4.98
CA ARG A 49 -10.07 9.98 5.83
C ARG A 49 -10.84 8.93 5.05
N ASN A 50 -11.71 9.34 4.13
CA ASN A 50 -12.53 8.42 3.34
C ASN A 50 -11.72 7.69 2.24
N ILE A 51 -10.75 8.38 1.64
CA ILE A 51 -9.97 7.91 0.48
C ILE A 51 -8.61 7.32 0.88
N LEU A 52 -7.90 7.95 1.83
CA LEU A 52 -6.57 7.54 2.26
C LEU A 52 -6.58 6.81 3.61
N ARG A 53 -7.75 6.67 4.25
CA ARG A 53 -7.97 5.97 5.53
C ARG A 53 -7.20 6.58 6.72
N MET A 54 -6.84 7.85 6.63
CA MET A 54 -6.16 8.59 7.70
C MET A 54 -6.53 10.06 7.67
N THR A 55 -6.29 10.77 8.78
CA THR A 55 -6.52 12.22 8.83
C THR A 55 -5.44 12.98 8.04
N PRO A 56 -5.71 14.21 7.58
CA PRO A 56 -4.68 15.01 6.92
C PRO A 56 -3.40 15.19 7.75
N PRO A 57 -3.44 15.48 9.07
CA PRO A 57 -2.23 15.54 9.89
C PRO A 57 -1.46 14.21 9.95
N ALA A 58 -2.16 13.08 10.06
CA ALA A 58 -1.51 11.77 10.07
C ALA A 58 -0.85 11.45 8.72
N PHE A 59 -1.48 11.83 7.62
CA PHE A 59 -0.92 11.69 6.27
C PHE A 59 0.36 12.51 6.09
N ILE A 60 0.35 13.78 6.52
CA ILE A 60 1.53 14.65 6.45
C ILE A 60 2.66 14.05 7.29
N GLY A 61 2.37 13.65 8.53
CA GLY A 61 3.36 12.98 9.39
C GLY A 61 3.92 11.69 8.78
N LEU A 62 3.08 10.89 8.10
CA LEU A 62 3.55 9.71 7.36
C LEU A 62 4.51 10.10 6.22
N CYS A 63 4.18 11.13 5.44
CA CYS A 63 5.05 11.60 4.36
C CYS A 63 6.41 12.08 4.89
N GLU A 64 6.42 12.85 5.99
CA GLU A 64 7.65 13.31 6.65
C GLU A 64 8.51 12.14 7.12
N ILE A 65 7.90 11.13 7.76
CA ILE A 65 8.61 9.90 8.19
C ILE A 65 9.19 9.17 6.99
N LEU A 66 8.44 9.02 5.90
CA LEU A 66 8.90 8.34 4.69
C LEU A 66 10.06 9.08 4.01
N VAL A 67 10.07 10.42 4.04
CA VAL A 67 11.18 11.22 3.51
C VAL A 67 12.41 11.08 4.40
N ARG A 68 12.23 11.29 5.71
CA ARG A 68 13.32 11.37 6.68
C ARG A 68 13.99 10.01 6.90
N GLU A 69 13.19 8.95 6.96
CA GLU A 69 13.63 7.63 7.43
C GLU A 69 13.43 6.53 6.38
N GLY A 70 12.37 6.64 5.58
CA GLY A 70 12.10 5.70 4.49
C GLY A 70 12.92 5.97 3.22
N GLY A 71 13.68 7.07 3.17
CA GLY A 71 14.48 7.46 2.01
C GLY A 71 13.65 7.89 0.78
N LEU A 72 12.35 8.14 0.94
CA LEU A 72 11.49 8.58 -0.15
C LEU A 72 11.89 9.99 -0.60
N ARG A 73 11.87 10.22 -1.92
CA ARG A 73 12.27 11.49 -2.52
C ARG A 73 11.24 11.93 -3.55
N PRO A 74 11.06 13.25 -3.76
CA PRO A 74 10.30 13.72 -4.91
C PRO A 74 10.99 13.28 -6.20
N ILE A 75 10.19 13.00 -7.23
CA ILE A 75 10.67 12.65 -8.57
C ILE A 75 10.25 13.79 -9.51
N LEU A 76 10.89 13.90 -10.67
CA LEU A 76 10.53 14.90 -11.69
C LEU A 76 9.00 14.96 -11.87
N ARG A 77 8.43 16.14 -11.59
CA ARG A 77 6.99 16.47 -11.69
C ARG A 77 6.05 15.72 -10.74
N THR A 78 6.55 15.01 -9.72
CA THR A 78 5.71 14.27 -8.75
C THR A 78 6.20 14.48 -7.32
N THR A 79 5.36 15.05 -6.46
CA THR A 79 5.69 15.26 -5.04
C THR A 79 5.67 13.94 -4.26
N VAL A 80 6.20 13.95 -3.03
CA VAL A 80 6.13 12.78 -2.15
C VAL A 80 4.68 12.45 -1.81
N GLU A 81 3.90 13.48 -1.48
CA GLU A 81 2.50 13.38 -1.12
C GLU A 81 1.69 12.73 -2.24
N GLU A 82 1.92 13.13 -3.49
CA GLU A 82 1.25 12.48 -4.63
C GLU A 82 1.62 10.99 -4.70
N GLN A 83 2.91 10.64 -4.56
CA GLN A 83 3.35 9.25 -4.57
C GLN A 83 2.68 8.42 -3.47
N VAL A 84 2.68 8.94 -2.24
CA VAL A 84 2.10 8.27 -1.07
C VAL A 84 0.58 8.17 -1.19
N ALA A 85 -0.11 9.23 -1.64
CA ALA A 85 -1.55 9.22 -1.86
C ALA A 85 -1.98 8.17 -2.88
N LYS A 86 -1.25 8.04 -4.00
CA LYS A 86 -1.49 6.97 -4.99
C LYS A 86 -1.39 5.58 -4.38
N ALA A 87 -0.32 5.33 -3.61
CA ALA A 87 -0.09 4.03 -3.00
C ALA A 87 -1.13 3.70 -1.91
N LEU A 88 -1.47 4.66 -1.06
CA LEU A 88 -2.50 4.49 -0.03
C LEU A 88 -3.88 4.28 -0.66
N TYR A 89 -4.24 5.03 -1.70
CA TYR A 89 -5.51 4.84 -2.38
C TYR A 89 -5.62 3.43 -3.00
N LEU A 90 -4.53 2.93 -3.59
CA LEU A 90 -4.44 1.53 -4.06
C LEU A 90 -4.76 0.55 -2.93
N LEU A 91 -4.07 0.67 -1.79
CA LEU A 91 -4.19 -0.26 -0.67
C LEU A 91 -5.54 -0.16 0.05
N ALA A 92 -6.09 1.05 0.18
CA ALA A 92 -7.32 1.32 0.91
C ALA A 92 -8.59 0.87 0.18
N HIS A 93 -8.57 0.85 -1.16
CA HIS A 93 -9.74 0.59 -1.99
C HIS A 93 -9.58 -0.59 -2.94
N ASN A 94 -8.41 -1.23 -2.96
CA ASN A 94 -8.11 -2.34 -3.87
C ASN A 94 -8.35 -1.96 -5.36
N VAL A 95 -8.06 -0.70 -5.71
CA VAL A 95 -8.21 -0.20 -7.08
C VAL A 95 -7.09 -0.71 -7.98
N THR A 96 -7.39 -0.85 -9.26
CA THR A 96 -6.43 -1.32 -10.26
C THR A 96 -5.44 -0.23 -10.65
N ASN A 97 -4.28 -0.63 -11.17
CA ASN A 97 -3.30 0.29 -11.76
C ASN A 97 -3.92 1.17 -12.87
N ARG A 98 -4.87 0.63 -13.65
CA ARG A 98 -5.53 1.35 -14.73
C ARG A 98 -6.45 2.46 -14.21
N GLU A 99 -7.20 2.19 -13.15
CA GLU A 99 -8.07 3.19 -12.50
C GLU A 99 -7.23 4.30 -11.87
N LEU A 100 -6.14 3.95 -11.17
CA LEU A 100 -5.20 4.93 -10.62
C LEU A 100 -4.56 5.79 -11.70
N ALA A 101 -4.14 5.19 -12.82
CA ALA A 101 -3.58 5.91 -13.95
C ALA A 101 -4.55 6.95 -14.52
N PHE A 102 -5.83 6.57 -14.66
CA PHE A 102 -6.88 7.46 -15.09
C PHE A 102 -7.12 8.60 -14.08
N PHE A 103 -7.32 8.26 -12.80
CA PHE A 103 -7.65 9.21 -11.74
C PHE A 103 -6.53 10.24 -11.52
N PHE A 104 -5.29 9.79 -11.45
CA PHE A 104 -4.12 10.66 -11.26
C PHE A 104 -3.55 11.20 -12.56
N ARG A 105 -4.16 10.96 -13.74
CA ARG A 105 -3.65 11.44 -15.04
C ARG A 105 -2.17 11.10 -15.28
N ARG A 106 -1.76 9.87 -14.94
CA ARG A 106 -0.39 9.36 -15.10
C ARG A 106 -0.38 8.08 -15.93
N SER A 107 0.76 7.76 -16.55
CA SER A 107 0.93 6.44 -17.15
C SER A 107 0.87 5.34 -16.08
N GLY A 108 0.33 4.17 -16.45
CA GLY A 108 0.32 3.00 -15.55
C GLY A 108 1.73 2.55 -15.15
N GLU A 109 2.74 2.80 -15.99
CA GLU A 109 4.15 2.60 -15.65
C GLU A 109 4.57 3.51 -14.48
N SER A 110 4.19 4.80 -14.53
CA SER A 110 4.51 5.75 -13.47
C SER A 110 3.80 5.41 -12.16
N VAL A 111 2.52 5.03 -12.22
CA VAL A 111 1.77 4.57 -11.04
C VAL A 111 2.44 3.35 -10.42
N SER A 112 2.80 2.35 -11.24
CA SER A 112 3.52 1.16 -10.79
C SER A 112 4.86 1.52 -10.12
N ARG A 113 5.67 2.38 -10.75
CA ARG A 113 6.95 2.84 -10.18
C ARG A 113 6.75 3.49 -8.80
N HIS A 114 5.81 4.43 -8.70
CA HIS A 114 5.53 5.13 -7.45
C HIS A 114 5.06 4.17 -6.35
N PHE A 115 4.16 3.24 -6.68
CA PHE A 115 3.69 2.24 -5.73
C PHE A 115 4.85 1.42 -5.14
N HIS A 116 5.74 0.90 -5.98
CA HIS A 116 6.88 0.10 -5.51
C HIS A 116 7.89 0.95 -4.73
N THR A 117 8.16 2.19 -5.14
CA THR A 117 9.06 3.09 -4.40
C THR A 117 8.50 3.40 -3.00
N VAL A 118 7.20 3.70 -2.89
CA VAL A 118 6.54 3.94 -1.60
C VAL A 118 6.53 2.67 -0.74
N LEU A 119 6.21 1.50 -1.31
CA LEU A 119 6.26 0.24 -0.56
C LEU A 119 7.66 -0.05 0.00
N ARG A 120 8.72 0.16 -0.79
CA ARG A 120 10.10 -0.01 -0.30
C ARG A 120 10.41 0.94 0.84
N ALA A 121 9.99 2.20 0.74
CA ALA A 121 10.16 3.17 1.81
C ALA A 121 9.42 2.76 3.08
N ILE A 122 8.17 2.28 2.97
CA ILE A 122 7.39 1.74 4.09
C ILE A 122 8.09 0.52 4.72
N PHE A 123 8.55 -0.43 3.91
CA PHE A 123 9.29 -1.60 4.42
C PHE A 123 10.60 -1.22 5.10
N GLY A 124 11.27 -0.16 4.66
CA GLY A 124 12.44 0.40 5.34
C GLY A 124 12.16 0.82 6.78
N LEU A 125 10.91 1.14 7.11
CA LEU A 125 10.48 1.53 8.45
C LEU A 125 10.14 0.33 9.35
N TYR A 126 10.12 -0.91 8.82
CA TYR A 126 9.67 -2.10 9.55
C TYR A 126 10.36 -2.24 10.91
N LYS A 127 11.69 -2.20 10.95
CA LYS A 127 12.48 -2.35 12.19
C LYS A 127 12.23 -1.24 13.21
N LYS A 128 11.73 -0.09 12.77
CA LYS A 128 11.43 1.04 13.65
C LYS A 128 10.09 0.89 14.34
N PHE A 129 9.05 0.46 13.61
CA PHE A 129 7.68 0.44 14.12
C PHE A 129 7.23 -0.93 14.61
N ILE A 130 7.69 -2.01 13.99
CA ILE A 130 7.36 -3.38 14.39
C ILE A 130 8.41 -3.84 15.40
N LYS A 131 8.09 -3.65 16.67
CA LYS A 131 8.95 -4.01 17.80
C LYS A 131 8.24 -4.99 18.70
N GLN A 132 8.93 -6.07 19.03
CA GLN A 132 8.43 -7.06 19.96
C GLN A 132 8.55 -6.51 21.40
N PRO A 133 7.51 -6.65 22.24
CA PRO A 133 7.57 -6.24 23.63
C PRO A 133 8.59 -7.08 24.41
N ASP A 134 9.15 -6.49 25.46
CA ASP A 134 10.12 -7.17 26.33
C ASP A 134 9.43 -8.11 27.35
N GLY A 135 8.13 -7.91 27.59
CA GLY A 135 7.30 -8.74 28.46
C GLY A 135 7.44 -8.45 29.95
N PHE A 136 8.25 -7.46 30.36
CA PHE A 136 8.46 -7.17 31.78
C PHE A 136 7.37 -6.29 32.40
N GLN A 137 6.59 -5.60 31.57
CA GLN A 137 5.55 -4.68 32.02
C GLN A 137 4.16 -5.23 31.70
N VAL A 138 3.30 -5.27 32.72
CA VAL A 138 1.88 -5.55 32.55
C VAL A 138 1.26 -4.43 31.71
N PRO A 139 0.62 -4.72 30.56
CA PRO A 139 -0.05 -3.70 29.77
C PRO A 139 -1.10 -2.94 30.58
N SER A 140 -1.23 -1.64 30.32
CA SER A 140 -2.13 -0.76 31.07
C SER A 140 -3.60 -1.20 30.99
N GLU A 141 -3.97 -1.80 29.86
CA GLU A 141 -5.28 -2.35 29.53
C GLU A 141 -5.63 -3.55 30.42
N ILE A 142 -4.62 -4.28 30.89
CA ILE A 142 -4.77 -5.37 31.85
C ILE A 142 -4.73 -4.83 33.26
N ALA A 143 -3.69 -4.05 33.61
CA ALA A 143 -3.47 -3.56 34.96
C ALA A 143 -4.63 -2.71 35.50
N SER A 144 -5.31 -1.96 34.63
CA SER A 144 -6.48 -1.13 34.98
C SER A 144 -7.80 -1.89 35.03
N SER A 145 -7.83 -3.16 34.60
CA SER A 145 -9.06 -3.94 34.48
C SER A 145 -9.16 -4.99 35.58
N GLN A 146 -10.15 -4.84 36.48
CA GLN A 146 -10.47 -5.86 37.50
C GLN A 146 -10.91 -7.21 36.89
N ARG A 147 -11.32 -7.21 35.61
CA ARG A 147 -11.69 -8.43 34.88
C ARG A 147 -10.46 -9.19 34.40
N PHE A 148 -9.40 -8.49 34.02
CA PHE A 148 -8.22 -9.11 33.41
C PHE A 148 -7.07 -9.31 34.41
N TYR A 149 -6.89 -8.38 35.35
CA TYR A 149 -5.92 -8.53 36.42
C TYR A 149 -6.50 -9.33 37.59
N PRO A 150 -5.78 -10.31 38.17
CA PRO A 150 -4.40 -10.73 37.84
C PRO A 150 -4.28 -11.82 36.78
N TYR A 151 -5.39 -12.38 36.29
CA TYR A 151 -5.42 -13.60 35.47
C TYR A 151 -4.62 -13.52 34.16
N PHE A 152 -4.52 -12.34 33.57
CA PHE A 152 -3.80 -12.08 32.32
C PHE A 152 -2.58 -11.18 32.52
N LYS A 153 -2.08 -11.00 33.75
CA LYS A 153 -0.99 -10.05 34.04
C LYS A 153 0.28 -10.28 33.19
N ASP A 154 0.54 -11.52 32.80
CA ASP A 154 1.71 -11.91 31.99
C ASP A 154 1.40 -11.94 30.48
N CYS A 155 0.19 -11.53 30.07
CA CYS A 155 -0.18 -11.43 28.67
C CYS A 155 0.31 -10.11 28.07
N ILE A 156 1.04 -10.20 26.96
CA ILE A 156 1.65 -9.05 26.27
C ILE A 156 0.91 -8.65 24.99
N GLY A 157 -0.02 -9.49 24.54
CA GLY A 157 -0.74 -9.30 23.29
C GLY A 157 -1.42 -10.56 22.77
N ALA A 158 -1.80 -10.53 21.50
CA ALA A 158 -2.39 -11.65 20.78
C ALA A 158 -1.52 -12.03 19.57
N ILE A 159 -1.53 -13.31 19.23
CA ILE A 159 -0.89 -13.85 18.02
C ILE A 159 -1.93 -14.69 17.29
N ASP A 160 -2.12 -14.44 16.00
CA ASP A 160 -3.05 -15.21 15.19
C ASP A 160 -2.63 -15.27 13.72
N GLY A 161 -3.08 -16.32 13.02
CA GLY A 161 -2.93 -16.49 11.59
C GLY A 161 -4.10 -15.84 10.84
N THR A 162 -3.80 -15.08 9.78
CA THR A 162 -4.83 -14.50 8.90
C THR A 162 -4.60 -14.84 7.45
N HIS A 163 -5.68 -15.11 6.71
CA HIS A 163 -5.64 -15.50 5.31
C HIS A 163 -5.94 -14.32 4.40
N ILE A 164 -4.94 -13.88 3.63
CA ILE A 164 -5.08 -12.82 2.63
C ILE A 164 -5.24 -13.47 1.25
N ARG A 165 -6.26 -13.06 0.49
CA ARG A 165 -6.48 -13.57 -0.87
C ARG A 165 -5.29 -13.23 -1.76
N VAL A 166 -4.82 -14.22 -2.54
CA VAL A 166 -3.68 -14.06 -3.44
C VAL A 166 -4.03 -14.52 -4.85
N LYS A 167 -3.36 -13.94 -5.86
CA LYS A 167 -3.35 -14.44 -7.22
C LYS A 167 -2.00 -15.11 -7.47
N VAL A 168 -2.04 -16.41 -7.77
CA VAL A 168 -0.86 -17.23 -8.08
C VAL A 168 -1.08 -17.93 -9.42
N PRO A 169 0.00 -18.38 -10.11
CA PRO A 169 -0.12 -19.23 -11.29
C PRO A 169 -0.99 -20.47 -11.00
N GLN A 170 -1.69 -20.96 -12.02
CA GLN A 170 -2.61 -22.09 -11.86
C GLN A 170 -1.91 -23.36 -11.35
N SER A 171 -0.64 -23.57 -11.72
CA SER A 171 0.18 -24.68 -11.24
C SER A 171 0.45 -24.63 -9.73
N GLU A 172 0.51 -23.43 -9.13
CA GLU A 172 0.77 -23.22 -7.70
C GLU A 172 -0.52 -23.11 -6.89
N ALA A 173 -1.65 -22.81 -7.53
CA ALA A 173 -2.94 -22.61 -6.88
C ALA A 173 -3.35 -23.71 -5.87
N PRO A 174 -3.08 -25.01 -6.09
CA PRO A 174 -3.39 -26.05 -5.10
C PRO A 174 -2.73 -25.81 -3.73
N LYS A 175 -1.50 -25.29 -3.68
CA LYS A 175 -0.78 -25.02 -2.43
C LYS A 175 -1.39 -23.84 -1.66
N TYR A 176 -1.95 -22.87 -2.37
CA TYR A 176 -2.54 -21.68 -1.75
C TYR A 176 -4.03 -21.87 -1.42
N ARG A 177 -4.68 -22.91 -1.94
CA ARG A 177 -6.10 -23.20 -1.68
C ARG A 177 -6.27 -24.03 -0.41
N GLY A 178 -6.28 -23.35 0.72
CA GLY A 178 -6.59 -23.94 2.03
C GLY A 178 -8.09 -24.06 2.28
N ARG A 179 -8.53 -23.64 3.46
CA ARG A 179 -9.94 -23.71 3.91
C ARG A 179 -10.90 -22.83 3.09
N LYS A 180 -10.40 -21.81 2.41
CA LYS A 180 -11.20 -20.89 1.58
C LYS A 180 -11.33 -21.44 0.16
N ASP A 181 -12.43 -21.08 -0.51
CA ASP A 181 -12.72 -21.42 -1.90
C ASP A 181 -11.73 -20.78 -2.91
N TYR A 182 -11.05 -19.72 -2.47
CA TYR A 182 -10.01 -19.03 -3.22
C TYR A 182 -8.59 -19.25 -2.65
N PRO A 183 -7.54 -19.17 -3.50
CA PRO A 183 -6.15 -19.15 -3.04
C PRO A 183 -5.88 -18.02 -2.05
N THR A 184 -5.19 -18.34 -0.96
CA THR A 184 -4.81 -17.42 0.11
C THR A 184 -3.35 -17.60 0.50
N GLN A 185 -2.75 -16.54 1.00
CA GLN A 185 -1.50 -16.56 1.73
C GLN A 185 -1.82 -16.43 3.22
N ASN A 186 -1.25 -17.31 4.05
CA ASN A 186 -1.35 -17.20 5.49
C ASN A 186 -0.28 -16.21 5.99
N VAL A 187 -0.69 -15.29 6.87
CA VAL A 187 0.13 -14.29 7.53
C VAL A 187 -0.05 -14.45 9.02
N LEU A 188 1.00 -14.84 9.73
CA LEU A 188 1.01 -14.85 11.19
C LEU A 188 1.33 -13.43 11.67
N ALA A 189 0.52 -12.87 12.55
CA ALA A 189 0.77 -11.56 13.12
C ALA A 189 0.63 -11.59 14.64
N ALA A 190 1.48 -10.83 15.33
CA ALA A 190 1.35 -10.53 16.75
C ALA A 190 1.02 -9.06 16.93
N CYS A 191 0.18 -8.73 17.90
CA CYS A 191 -0.16 -7.36 18.25
C CYS A 191 -0.35 -7.16 19.75
N THR A 192 -0.09 -5.95 20.23
CA THR A 192 -0.40 -5.49 21.60
C THR A 192 -1.89 -5.20 21.78
N PHE A 193 -2.30 -4.89 23.02
CA PHE A 193 -3.68 -4.55 23.39
C PHE A 193 -4.19 -3.25 22.76
N ASP A 194 -3.30 -2.31 22.43
CA ASP A 194 -3.60 -1.10 21.65
C ASP A 194 -3.59 -1.34 20.13
N LEU A 195 -3.65 -2.61 19.72
CA LEU A 195 -3.75 -3.09 18.33
C LEU A 195 -2.54 -2.74 17.45
N LYS A 196 -1.38 -2.44 18.05
CA LYS A 196 -0.14 -2.24 17.29
C LYS A 196 0.51 -3.58 16.98
N PHE A 197 0.88 -3.78 15.72
CA PHE A 197 1.63 -4.97 15.32
C PHE A 197 3.04 -4.95 15.90
N THR A 198 3.44 -6.08 16.48
CA THR A 198 4.74 -6.31 17.11
C THR A 198 5.56 -7.36 16.37
N TYR A 199 4.91 -8.20 15.57
CA TYR A 199 5.52 -9.17 14.68
C TYR A 199 4.61 -9.45 13.48
N VAL A 200 5.18 -9.61 12.28
CA VAL A 200 4.44 -10.01 11.09
C VAL A 200 5.28 -10.98 10.27
N LEU A 201 4.75 -12.19 10.06
CA LEU A 201 5.31 -13.22 9.18
C LEU A 201 4.33 -13.53 8.06
N ALA A 202 4.50 -12.83 6.95
CA ALA A 202 3.85 -13.13 5.68
C ALA A 202 4.66 -14.15 4.87
N GLY A 203 4.05 -14.71 3.82
CA GLY A 203 4.76 -15.57 2.87
C GLY A 203 4.15 -16.95 2.68
N TRP A 204 3.34 -17.42 3.62
CA TRP A 204 3.01 -18.84 3.70
C TRP A 204 1.85 -19.26 2.82
N GLU A 205 1.95 -20.46 2.27
CA GLU A 205 0.89 -21.11 1.51
C GLU A 205 -0.39 -21.21 2.36
N GLY A 206 -1.55 -20.95 1.76
CA GLY A 206 -2.84 -21.00 2.45
C GLY A 206 -3.23 -22.38 2.99
N THR A 207 -2.57 -23.47 2.56
CA THR A 207 -2.76 -24.81 3.16
C THR A 207 -1.90 -25.04 4.41
N THR A 208 -0.96 -24.13 4.71
CA THR A 208 -0.04 -24.28 5.85
C THR A 208 -0.80 -24.09 7.16
N SER A 209 -0.61 -25.02 8.10
CA SER A 209 -1.19 -24.89 9.45
C SER A 209 -0.49 -23.80 10.26
N ASP A 210 -1.24 -23.12 11.13
CA ASP A 210 -0.68 -22.08 12.00
C ASP A 210 0.41 -22.65 12.92
N SER A 211 0.29 -23.91 13.36
CA SER A 211 1.32 -24.59 14.16
C SER A 211 2.67 -24.69 13.43
N ARG A 212 2.66 -24.93 12.12
CA ARG A 212 3.88 -24.97 11.30
C ARG A 212 4.46 -23.57 11.14
N ILE A 213 3.61 -22.57 10.87
CA ILE A 213 4.05 -21.18 10.72
C ILE A 213 4.63 -20.66 12.04
N MET A 214 4.02 -20.99 13.18
CA MET A 214 4.51 -20.64 14.51
C MET A 214 5.89 -21.25 14.77
N LYS A 215 6.08 -22.54 14.47
CA LYS A 215 7.39 -23.19 14.60
C LYS A 215 8.45 -22.50 13.76
N GLU A 216 8.11 -22.09 12.55
CA GLU A 216 9.03 -21.37 11.66
C GLU A 216 9.31 -19.93 12.16
N ALA A 217 8.30 -19.26 12.70
CA ALA A 217 8.45 -17.94 13.31
C ALA A 217 9.48 -17.94 14.43
N LEU A 218 9.55 -19.01 15.22
CA LEU A 218 10.50 -19.16 16.33
C LEU A 218 11.94 -19.45 15.87
N ASN A 219 12.13 -20.01 14.68
CA ASN A 219 13.44 -20.51 14.21
C ASN A 219 14.10 -19.64 13.12
N LYS A 220 13.48 -18.53 12.73
CA LYS A 220 13.97 -17.67 11.64
C LYS A 220 15.08 -16.72 12.10
N GLN A 221 15.76 -16.08 11.14
CA GLN A 221 16.79 -15.06 11.40
C GLN A 221 16.26 -13.83 12.15
N ASP A 222 14.99 -13.48 11.97
CA ASP A 222 14.26 -12.49 12.78
C ASP A 222 13.13 -13.23 13.52
N PRO A 223 13.44 -13.90 14.64
CA PRO A 223 12.51 -14.81 15.28
C PRO A 223 11.45 -14.04 16.06
N LEU A 224 10.25 -14.62 16.13
CA LEU A 224 9.30 -14.29 17.17
C LEU A 224 9.93 -14.66 18.52
N ARG A 225 9.97 -13.70 19.44
CA ARG A 225 10.52 -13.81 20.78
C ARG A 225 9.36 -13.99 21.74
N ILE A 226 9.43 -15.05 22.53
CA ILE A 226 8.52 -15.28 23.65
C ILE A 226 9.31 -14.86 24.90
N PRO A 227 8.91 -13.78 25.59
CA PRO A 227 9.52 -13.40 26.86
C PRO A 227 9.41 -14.55 27.88
N GLU A 228 10.46 -14.76 28.66
CA GLU A 228 10.50 -15.73 29.76
C GLU A 228 9.84 -15.21 31.03
#